data_AF-U4QSI8-F1
#
_entry.id   AF-U4QSI8-F1
#
_cell.length_a   1.000
_cell.length_b   1.000
_cell.length_c   1.000
_cell.angle_alpha   90.00
_cell.angle_beta   90.00
_cell.angle_gamma   90.00
#
_symmetry.space_group_name_H-M   'P 1'
#
loop_
_entity.id
_entity.type
_entity.pdbx_description
1 polymer ?
#
loop_
_entity_poly.entity_id
_entity_poly.type
_entity_poly.pdbx_seq_one_letter_code
_entity_poly.pdbx_strand_id
1 'polypeptide(L)'
;MITNEYRRFAGILIELSDRPVLYWASVCGFHPSNVSNWLRGRETLSEENQARLLKALYLDLDTMKLDPSRIHIWIVAVHEPETLKDAAEAFLESETWMTMLSPDPDGPDALSQAPQVALLRSGNIRIVLLRKLFPTKMSENPLSQKAGTPWIRPSLISGGRWKAKGIASDEDAPPLLVPGPLLFDLVLGNVSIEQFDALMEKSAPWNWKDVEALARKMGLSAREVAEMIRDRRSR
;
A
#
# COMPACT_ATOMS: atom_id res chain seq x y z
N MET A 1 -21.34 -10.98 -19.16
CA MET A 1 -21.23 -9.96 -18.09
C MET A 1 -19.95 -10.16 -17.29
N ILE A 2 -19.68 -11.38 -16.81
CA ILE A 2 -18.47 -11.81 -16.08
C ILE A 2 -17.14 -11.45 -16.78
N THR A 3 -17.04 -11.63 -18.10
CA THR A 3 -15.81 -11.35 -18.87
C THR A 3 -15.35 -9.88 -18.81
N ASN A 4 -16.29 -8.94 -18.65
CA ASN A 4 -15.95 -7.51 -18.52
C ASN A 4 -15.35 -7.20 -17.15
N GLU A 5 -15.80 -7.89 -16.09
CA GLU A 5 -15.25 -7.76 -14.74
C GLU A 5 -13.86 -8.37 -14.65
N TYR A 6 -13.64 -9.54 -15.27
CA TYR A 6 -12.33 -10.19 -15.32
C TYR A 6 -11.29 -9.30 -15.98
N ARG A 7 -11.68 -8.67 -17.10
CA ARG A 7 -10.84 -7.72 -17.80
C ARG A 7 -10.52 -6.50 -16.92
N ARG A 8 -11.52 -5.94 -16.24
CA ARG A 8 -11.35 -4.80 -15.33
C ARG A 8 -10.38 -5.14 -14.20
N PHE A 9 -10.61 -6.26 -13.50
CA PHE A 9 -9.77 -6.69 -12.38
C PHE A 9 -8.34 -7.00 -12.82
N ALA A 10 -8.16 -7.68 -13.96
CA ALA A 10 -6.84 -7.92 -14.52
C ALA A 10 -6.11 -6.61 -14.82
N GLY A 11 -6.81 -5.62 -15.40
CA GLY A 11 -6.26 -4.30 -15.68
C GLY A 11 -5.75 -3.60 -14.41
N ILE A 12 -6.60 -3.53 -13.37
CA ILE A 12 -6.27 -2.93 -12.08
C ILE A 12 -5.04 -3.61 -11.45
N LEU A 13 -5.03 -4.95 -11.38
CA LEU A 13 -3.96 -5.70 -10.72
C LEU A 13 -2.63 -5.64 -11.48
N ILE A 14 -2.68 -5.64 -12.82
CA ILE A 14 -1.48 -5.44 -13.65
C ILE A 14 -0.90 -4.05 -13.39
N GLU A 15 -1.74 -3.02 -13.35
CA GLU A 15 -1.28 -1.65 -13.12
C GLU A 15 -0.64 -1.48 -11.73
N LEU A 16 -1.29 -2.00 -10.68
CA LEU A 16 -0.76 -1.95 -9.32
C LEU A 16 0.48 -2.81 -9.10
N SER A 17 0.77 -3.78 -9.97
CA SER A 17 2.00 -4.56 -9.88
C SER A 17 3.27 -3.80 -10.33
N ASP A 18 3.10 -2.65 -11.01
CA ASP A 18 4.16 -1.92 -11.73
C ASP A 18 4.99 -2.81 -12.68
N ARG A 19 4.40 -3.91 -13.15
CA ARG A 19 4.97 -4.80 -14.16
C ARG A 19 4.24 -4.60 -15.49
N PRO A 20 4.96 -4.56 -16.62
CA PRO A 20 4.32 -4.43 -17.92
C PRO A 20 3.47 -5.66 -18.26
N VAL A 21 2.45 -5.49 -19.10
CA VAL A 21 1.62 -6.61 -19.60
C VAL A 21 2.47 -7.75 -20.18
N LEU A 22 3.61 -7.43 -20.82
CA LEU A 22 4.58 -8.40 -21.33
C LEU A 22 5.08 -9.38 -20.25
N TYR A 23 5.33 -8.87 -19.03
CA TYR A 23 5.78 -9.70 -17.92
C TYR A 23 4.71 -10.75 -17.57
N TRP A 24 3.47 -10.31 -17.35
CA TRP A 24 2.37 -11.19 -16.98
C TRP A 24 1.99 -12.17 -18.09
N ALA A 25 2.07 -11.73 -19.35
CA ALA A 25 1.92 -12.61 -20.50
C ALA A 25 2.98 -13.72 -20.50
N SER A 26 4.24 -13.39 -20.23
CA SER A 26 5.33 -14.36 -20.11
C SER A 26 5.09 -15.36 -18.98
N VAL A 27 4.72 -14.89 -17.79
CA VAL A 27 4.38 -15.73 -16.62
C VAL A 27 3.30 -16.76 -16.96
N CYS A 28 2.34 -16.39 -17.80
CA CYS A 28 1.22 -17.25 -18.15
C CYS A 28 1.43 -18.06 -19.45
N GLY A 29 2.54 -17.84 -20.16
CA GLY A 29 2.84 -18.49 -21.44
C GLY A 29 2.00 -17.97 -22.61
N PHE A 30 1.64 -16.68 -22.61
CA PHE A 30 0.84 -16.04 -23.66
C PHE A 30 1.68 -15.19 -24.61
N HIS A 31 1.16 -14.96 -25.82
CA HIS A 31 1.65 -13.86 -26.63
C HIS A 31 1.17 -12.51 -26.03
N PRO A 32 2.04 -11.50 -25.85
CA PRO A 32 1.70 -10.23 -25.18
C PRO A 32 0.56 -9.43 -25.83
N SER A 33 0.41 -9.56 -27.15
CA SER A 33 -0.68 -8.91 -27.90
C SER A 33 -2.04 -9.42 -27.47
N ASN A 34 -2.16 -10.70 -27.08
CA ASN A 34 -3.44 -11.31 -26.74
C ASN A 34 -3.99 -10.70 -25.45
N VAL A 35 -3.13 -10.54 -24.44
CA VAL A 35 -3.51 -9.87 -23.18
C VAL A 35 -3.81 -8.40 -23.43
N SER A 36 -2.97 -7.70 -24.22
CA SER A 36 -3.17 -6.28 -24.53
C SER A 36 -4.47 -6.02 -25.30
N ASN A 37 -4.79 -6.83 -26.30
CA ASN A 37 -6.02 -6.72 -27.10
C ASN A 37 -7.25 -7.03 -26.24
N TRP A 38 -7.16 -8.04 -25.37
CA TRP A 38 -8.24 -8.37 -24.46
C TRP A 38 -8.51 -7.29 -23.43
N LEU A 39 -7.47 -6.73 -22.79
CA LEU A 39 -7.61 -5.58 -21.88
C LEU A 39 -8.25 -4.37 -22.55
N ARG A 40 -8.03 -4.19 -23.86
CA ARG A 40 -8.66 -3.12 -24.67
C ARG A 40 -10.04 -3.49 -25.23
N GLY A 41 -10.54 -4.69 -24.95
CA GLY A 41 -11.82 -5.18 -25.47
C GLY A 41 -11.85 -5.43 -26.97
N ARG A 42 -10.68 -5.57 -27.62
CA ARG A 42 -10.57 -5.80 -29.07
C ARG A 42 -10.71 -7.28 -29.43
N GLU A 43 -10.25 -8.17 -28.57
CA GLU A 43 -10.29 -9.62 -28.77
C GLU A 43 -10.65 -10.33 -27.46
N THR A 44 -11.17 -11.55 -27.54
CA THR A 44 -11.52 -12.35 -26.35
C THR A 44 -10.41 -13.36 -26.07
N LEU A 45 -9.79 -13.30 -24.90
CA LEU A 45 -8.97 -14.41 -24.39
C LEU A 45 -9.88 -15.62 -24.15
N SER A 46 -9.41 -16.84 -24.39
CA SER A 46 -10.15 -18.04 -23.97
C SER A 46 -10.37 -18.04 -22.46
N GLU A 47 -11.44 -18.67 -21.99
CA GLU A 47 -11.77 -18.76 -20.55
C GLU A 47 -10.61 -19.37 -19.74
N GLU A 48 -9.97 -20.41 -20.29
CA GLU A 48 -8.78 -21.02 -19.69
C GLU A 48 -7.63 -20.01 -19.51
N ASN A 49 -7.40 -19.15 -20.52
CA ASN A 49 -6.34 -18.15 -20.45
C ASN A 49 -6.72 -16.98 -19.52
N GLN A 50 -8.00 -16.61 -19.45
CA GLN A 50 -8.49 -15.64 -18.46
C GLN A 50 -8.26 -16.18 -17.04
N ALA A 51 -8.64 -17.44 -16.79
CA ALA A 51 -8.46 -18.09 -15.51
C ALA A 51 -6.98 -18.15 -15.11
N ARG A 52 -6.11 -18.54 -16.04
CA ARG A 52 -4.66 -18.61 -15.80
C ARG A 52 -4.05 -17.23 -15.51
N LEU A 53 -4.46 -16.18 -16.22
CA LEU A 53 -4.01 -14.81 -15.96
C LEU A 53 -4.44 -14.32 -14.58
N LEU A 54 -5.73 -14.44 -14.26
CA LEU A 54 -6.28 -13.97 -12.98
C LEU A 54 -5.67 -14.72 -11.79
N LYS A 55 -5.44 -16.03 -11.93
CA LYS A 55 -4.73 -16.82 -10.92
C LYS A 55 -3.28 -16.36 -10.75
N ALA A 56 -2.58 -16.01 -11.83
CA ALA A 56 -1.23 -15.46 -11.76
C ALA A 56 -1.20 -14.08 -11.07
N LEU A 57 -2.28 -13.32 -11.17
CA LEU A 57 -2.52 -12.06 -10.45
C LEU A 57 -3.08 -12.26 -9.04
N TYR A 58 -3.10 -13.50 -8.54
CA TYR A 58 -3.55 -13.88 -7.20
C TYR A 58 -5.02 -13.53 -6.92
N LEU A 59 -5.86 -13.54 -7.95
CA LEU A 59 -7.31 -13.42 -7.83
C LEU A 59 -7.94 -14.81 -7.86
N ASP A 60 -8.76 -15.09 -6.85
CA ASP A 60 -9.61 -16.27 -6.80
C ASP A 60 -10.83 -16.07 -7.71
N LEU A 61 -11.04 -17.04 -8.62
CA LEU A 61 -12.06 -16.97 -9.66
C LEU A 61 -13.46 -17.32 -9.17
N ASP A 62 -13.60 -17.96 -8.02
CA ASP A 62 -14.92 -18.32 -7.49
C ASP A 62 -15.47 -17.17 -6.65
N THR A 63 -14.59 -16.51 -5.90
CA THR A 63 -14.94 -15.44 -4.97
C THR A 63 -14.73 -14.03 -5.53
N MET A 64 -13.97 -13.88 -6.61
CA MET A 64 -13.49 -12.58 -7.13
C MET A 64 -12.70 -11.78 -6.10
N LYS A 65 -12.03 -12.46 -5.17
CA LYS A 65 -11.23 -11.82 -4.12
C LYS A 65 -9.76 -12.16 -4.27
N LEU A 66 -8.94 -11.30 -3.69
CA LEU A 66 -7.51 -11.52 -3.60
C LEU A 66 -7.20 -12.71 -2.68
N ASP A 67 -6.17 -13.48 -3.02
CA ASP A 67 -5.71 -14.61 -2.24
C ASP A 67 -5.29 -14.15 -0.82
N PRO A 68 -6.01 -14.57 0.25
CA PRO A 68 -5.71 -14.15 1.62
C PRO A 68 -4.47 -14.84 2.21
N SER A 69 -3.94 -15.87 1.55
CA SER A 69 -2.72 -16.58 1.95
C SER A 69 -1.43 -15.86 1.52
N ARG A 70 -1.56 -14.65 0.96
CA ARG A 70 -0.44 -13.85 0.45
C ARG A 70 -0.49 -12.42 0.95
N ILE A 71 0.67 -11.80 0.95
CA ILE A 71 0.79 -10.35 1.05
C ILE A 71 0.85 -9.79 -0.36
N HIS A 72 -0.06 -8.88 -0.66
CA HIS A 72 -0.13 -8.20 -1.95
C HIS A 72 0.73 -6.95 -1.90
N ILE A 73 1.42 -6.63 -3.00
CA ILE A 73 2.26 -5.44 -3.09
C ILE A 73 1.71 -4.58 -4.20
N TRP A 74 1.28 -3.38 -3.82
CA TRP A 74 0.67 -2.43 -4.71
C TRP A 74 1.54 -1.19 -4.80
N ILE A 75 1.97 -0.88 -6.02
CA ILE A 75 2.78 0.28 -6.34
C ILE A 75 1.85 1.34 -6.94
N VAL A 76 1.73 2.46 -6.25
CA VAL A 76 0.72 3.49 -6.56
C VAL A 76 1.39 4.78 -7.00
N ALA A 77 0.88 5.37 -8.08
CA ALA A 77 1.20 6.72 -8.47
C ALA A 77 0.36 7.71 -7.63
N VAL A 78 1.00 8.46 -6.74
CA VAL A 78 0.31 9.35 -5.79
C VAL A 78 -0.51 10.46 -6.48
N HIS A 79 -0.10 10.85 -7.69
CA HIS A 79 -0.78 11.89 -8.48
C HIS A 79 -1.93 11.35 -9.35
N GLU A 80 -2.04 10.04 -9.51
CA GLU A 80 -3.08 9.34 -10.28
C GLU A 80 -3.68 8.23 -9.37
N PRO A 81 -4.41 8.58 -8.28
CA PRO A 81 -4.88 7.60 -7.28
C PRO A 81 -6.09 6.77 -7.75
N GLU A 82 -6.58 6.99 -8.97
CA GLU A 82 -7.79 6.35 -9.52
C GLU A 82 -7.70 4.83 -9.46
N THR A 83 -6.56 4.26 -9.84
CA THR A 83 -6.34 2.81 -9.84
C THR A 83 -6.38 2.22 -8.43
N LEU A 84 -5.88 2.96 -7.42
CA LEU A 84 -5.99 2.55 -6.02
C LEU A 84 -7.43 2.60 -5.52
N LYS A 85 -8.20 3.64 -5.90
CA LYS A 85 -9.63 3.75 -5.56
C LYS A 85 -10.42 2.59 -6.16
N ASP A 86 -10.21 2.33 -7.45
CA ASP A 86 -10.87 1.23 -8.16
C ASP A 86 -10.53 -0.13 -7.54
N ALA A 87 -9.27 -0.34 -7.14
CA ALA A 87 -8.85 -1.55 -6.44
C ALA A 87 -9.47 -1.65 -5.04
N ALA A 88 -9.53 -0.54 -4.31
CA ALA A 88 -10.16 -0.49 -3.00
C ALA A 88 -11.63 -0.87 -3.06
N GLU A 89 -12.37 -0.31 -4.02
CA GLU A 89 -13.79 -0.64 -4.25
C GLU A 89 -13.99 -2.08 -4.71
N ALA A 90 -13.06 -2.62 -5.51
CA ALA A 90 -13.18 -3.96 -6.05
C ALA A 90 -12.84 -5.06 -5.03
N PHE A 91 -11.81 -4.86 -4.21
CA PHE A 91 -11.19 -5.95 -3.46
C PHE A 91 -11.20 -5.78 -1.94
N LEU A 92 -11.42 -4.57 -1.42
CA LEU A 92 -11.35 -4.32 0.02
C LEU A 92 -12.74 -4.31 0.65
N GLU A 93 -12.82 -4.95 1.80
CA GLU A 93 -13.96 -4.91 2.70
C GLU A 93 -13.83 -3.74 3.70
N SER A 94 -14.97 -3.33 4.26
CA SER A 94 -15.00 -2.36 5.36
C SER A 94 -14.98 -3.09 6.72
N GLU A 95 -14.22 -2.66 7.73
CA GLU A 95 -13.30 -1.51 7.77
C GLU A 95 -11.87 -1.86 7.31
N THR A 96 -11.20 -0.88 6.69
CA THR A 96 -9.80 -1.01 6.25
C THR A 96 -8.87 -0.21 7.15
N TRP A 97 -7.84 -0.87 7.69
CA TRP A 97 -6.86 -0.25 8.59
C TRP A 97 -5.53 0.01 7.90
N MET A 98 -4.97 1.20 8.11
CA MET A 98 -3.69 1.61 7.53
C MET A 98 -2.68 2.07 8.57
N THR A 99 -1.40 1.78 8.36
CA THR A 99 -0.30 2.35 9.14
C THR A 99 0.86 2.76 8.23
N MET A 100 1.50 3.88 8.56
CA MET A 100 2.71 4.36 7.89
C MET A 100 3.95 3.74 8.52
N LEU A 101 4.94 3.43 7.70
CA LEU A 101 6.26 2.95 8.10
C LEU A 101 7.35 3.84 7.50
N SER A 102 8.43 4.03 8.26
CA SER A 102 9.65 4.69 7.80
C SER A 102 10.87 3.92 8.29
N PRO A 103 12.03 4.06 7.61
CA PRO A 103 13.26 3.48 8.11
C PRO A 103 13.59 4.04 9.49
N ASP A 104 14.06 3.16 10.38
CA ASP A 104 14.67 3.54 11.65
C ASP A 104 15.88 4.46 11.36
N PRO A 105 15.98 5.65 11.97
CA PRO A 105 17.15 6.53 11.83
C PRO A 105 18.45 5.88 12.29
N ASP A 106 18.40 4.88 13.18
CA ASP A 106 19.57 4.10 13.59
C ASP A 106 19.87 2.93 12.62
N GLY A 107 19.07 2.79 11.55
CA GLY A 107 19.23 1.78 10.51
C GLY A 107 20.33 2.12 9.49
N PRO A 108 20.61 1.21 8.53
CA PRO A 108 21.61 1.43 7.50
C PRO A 108 21.31 2.70 6.66
N ASP A 109 22.28 3.61 6.55
CA ASP A 109 22.15 4.90 5.85
C ASP A 109 21.61 4.80 4.41
N ALA A 110 21.92 3.68 3.73
CA ALA A 110 21.48 3.39 2.37
C ALA A 110 19.94 3.34 2.22
N LEU A 111 19.22 3.13 3.33
CA LEU A 111 17.76 3.04 3.37
C LEU A 111 17.10 4.36 3.76
N SER A 112 17.86 5.39 4.14
CA SER A 112 17.33 6.74 4.42
C SER A 112 16.63 7.39 3.21
N GLN A 113 16.85 6.84 2.02
CA GLN A 113 16.22 7.25 0.76
C GLN A 113 15.04 6.35 0.34
N ALA A 114 14.76 5.26 1.07
CA ALA A 114 13.64 4.38 0.74
C ALA A 114 12.32 5.14 0.95
N PRO A 115 11.37 5.06 -0.01
CA PRO A 115 10.08 5.69 0.17
C PRO A 115 9.42 5.16 1.44
N GLN A 116 8.66 6.03 2.11
CA GLN A 116 7.77 5.59 3.19
C GLN A 116 6.90 4.42 2.67
N VAL A 117 6.60 3.44 3.51
CA VAL A 117 5.77 2.29 3.14
C VAL A 117 4.49 2.38 3.94
N ALA A 118 3.34 2.05 3.34
CA ALA A 118 2.11 1.90 4.11
C ALA A 118 1.69 0.42 4.14
N LEU A 119 1.26 -0.05 5.29
CA LEU A 119 0.61 -1.36 5.40
C LEU A 119 -0.89 -1.15 5.50
N LEU A 120 -1.64 -1.97 4.77
CA LEU A 120 -3.09 -1.94 4.73
C LEU A 120 -3.64 -3.33 5.04
N ARG A 121 -4.64 -3.41 5.93
CA ARG A 121 -5.37 -4.63 6.24
C ARG A 121 -6.86 -4.41 6.10
N SER A 122 -7.52 -5.28 5.33
CA SER A 122 -8.97 -5.31 5.16
C SER A 122 -9.43 -6.76 5.29
N GLY A 123 -10.11 -7.07 6.41
CA GLY A 123 -10.38 -8.45 6.79
C GLY A 123 -9.09 -9.30 6.86
N ASN A 124 -9.01 -10.31 6.00
CA ASN A 124 -7.85 -11.20 5.85
C ASN A 124 -6.87 -10.77 4.75
N ILE A 125 -7.19 -9.73 3.98
CA ILE A 125 -6.33 -9.23 2.93
C ILE A 125 -5.27 -8.32 3.54
N ARG A 126 -4.01 -8.56 3.14
CA ARG A 126 -2.82 -7.85 3.60
C ARG A 126 -2.12 -7.23 2.41
N ILE A 127 -1.94 -5.92 2.43
CA ILE A 127 -1.36 -5.16 1.32
C ILE A 127 -0.22 -4.29 1.83
N VAL A 128 0.91 -4.35 1.13
CA VAL A 128 2.01 -3.39 1.23
C VAL A 128 1.82 -2.36 0.11
N LEU A 129 1.61 -1.11 0.48
CA LEU A 129 1.51 0.03 -0.42
C LEU A 129 2.88 0.70 -0.55
N LEU A 130 3.37 0.75 -1.77
CA LEU A 130 4.61 1.41 -2.15
C LEU A 130 4.30 2.59 -3.06
N ARG A 131 4.97 3.72 -2.84
CA ARG A 131 4.89 4.84 -3.79
C ARG A 131 5.74 4.56 -5.02
N LYS A 132 5.19 4.85 -6.18
CA LYS A 132 5.94 4.89 -7.42
C LYS A 132 6.92 6.08 -7.41
N LEU A 133 8.22 5.77 -7.49
CA LEU A 133 9.29 6.78 -7.42
C LEU A 133 9.47 7.57 -8.73
N PHE A 134 9.06 7.02 -9.87
CA PHE A 134 9.16 7.64 -11.19
C PHE A 134 7.83 7.54 -11.95
N PRO A 135 7.25 8.64 -12.46
CA PRO A 135 6.07 8.55 -13.33
C PRO A 135 6.45 7.83 -14.63
N THR A 136 5.63 6.87 -15.05
CA THR A 136 5.82 6.10 -16.30
C THR A 136 5.63 6.95 -17.56
N LYS A 137 5.03 8.14 -17.45
CA LYS A 137 4.91 9.11 -18.54
C LYS A 137 5.93 10.22 -18.36
N MET A 138 6.95 10.26 -19.22
CA MET A 138 7.97 11.34 -19.27
C MET A 138 7.41 12.73 -19.62
N SER A 139 6.10 12.90 -19.79
CA SER A 139 5.47 14.21 -20.00
C SER A 139 5.31 15.02 -18.71
N GLU A 140 5.53 14.41 -17.55
CA GLU A 140 5.38 15.10 -16.26
C GLU A 140 6.73 15.59 -15.76
N ASN A 141 6.79 16.89 -15.49
CA ASN A 141 8.01 17.61 -15.14
C ASN A 141 8.59 17.06 -13.83
N PRO A 142 9.88 16.64 -13.76
CA PRO A 142 10.51 16.10 -12.54
C PRO A 142 10.58 17.07 -11.34
N LEU A 143 10.24 18.35 -11.57
CA LEU A 143 10.45 19.45 -10.65
C LEU A 143 9.38 19.59 -9.55
N SER A 144 8.32 18.76 -9.53
CA SER A 144 7.32 18.77 -8.44
C SER A 144 7.79 18.09 -7.14
N GLN A 145 8.97 17.44 -7.14
CA GLN A 145 9.55 16.80 -5.95
C GLN A 145 9.93 17.79 -4.82
N LYS A 146 9.82 19.11 -5.03
CA LYS A 146 10.20 20.15 -4.06
C LYS A 146 9.10 20.65 -3.11
N ALA A 147 7.92 20.05 -3.09
CA ALA A 147 6.94 20.32 -2.04
C ALA A 147 6.35 18.99 -1.55
N GLY A 148 6.23 18.83 -0.23
CA GLY A 148 5.72 17.65 0.45
C GLY A 148 4.40 17.17 -0.15
N THR A 149 4.50 16.30 -1.16
CA THR A 149 3.33 15.66 -1.75
C THR A 149 2.78 14.76 -0.65
N PRO A 150 1.51 14.96 -0.24
CA PRO A 150 0.94 14.18 0.84
C PRO A 150 0.99 12.69 0.48
N TRP A 151 1.25 11.86 1.49
CA TRP A 151 1.25 10.42 1.28
C TRP A 151 -0.15 9.90 0.96
N ILE A 152 -0.27 8.63 0.56
CA ILE A 152 -1.57 7.98 0.41
C ILE A 152 -2.28 8.03 1.76
N ARG A 153 -3.43 8.72 1.81
CA ARG A 153 -4.25 8.89 3.02
C ARG A 153 -5.40 7.88 3.03
N PRO A 154 -5.87 7.43 4.21
CA PRO A 154 -7.00 6.52 4.30
C PRO A 154 -8.28 7.07 3.67
N SER A 155 -8.44 8.40 3.61
CA SER A 155 -9.58 9.05 2.94
C SER A 155 -9.70 8.75 1.44
N LEU A 156 -8.64 8.24 0.80
CA LEU A 156 -8.69 7.76 -0.58
C LEU A 156 -9.37 6.38 -0.71
N ILE A 157 -9.61 5.69 0.41
CA ILE A 157 -10.12 4.34 0.47
C ILE A 157 -11.45 4.37 1.24
N SER A 158 -12.52 3.86 0.64
CA SER A 158 -13.83 3.84 1.29
C SER A 158 -13.77 3.04 2.61
N GLY A 159 -14.19 3.66 3.71
CA GLY A 159 -14.09 3.05 5.05
C GLY A 159 -12.65 2.93 5.60
N GLY A 160 -11.66 3.52 4.92
CA GLY A 160 -10.27 3.53 5.33
C GLY A 160 -10.04 4.36 6.59
N ARG A 161 -9.27 3.83 7.53
CA ARG A 161 -8.89 4.50 8.77
C ARG A 161 -7.44 4.26 9.13
N TRP A 162 -6.84 5.22 9.82
CA TRP A 162 -5.58 4.99 10.49
C TRP A 162 -5.76 3.96 11.61
N LYS A 163 -4.78 3.07 11.77
CA LYS A 163 -4.70 2.18 12.94
C LYS A 163 -4.68 3.00 14.23
N ALA A 164 -4.01 4.15 14.20
CA ALA A 164 -4.07 5.18 15.23
C ALA A 164 -5.42 5.91 15.17
N LYS A 165 -6.45 5.37 15.83
CA LYS A 165 -7.84 5.89 15.77
C LYS A 165 -8.03 7.37 16.12
N GLY A 166 -7.06 7.99 16.78
CA GLY A 166 -7.09 9.42 17.13
C GLY A 166 -6.67 10.35 15.99
N ILE A 167 -6.24 9.81 14.84
CA ILE A 167 -5.79 10.58 13.68
C ILE A 167 -6.90 10.61 12.64
N ALA A 168 -7.21 11.80 12.13
CA ALA A 168 -8.23 11.94 11.09
C ALA A 168 -7.78 11.27 9.78
N SER A 169 -8.72 10.72 9.02
CA SER A 169 -8.43 9.95 7.79
C SER A 169 -7.79 10.79 6.67
N ASP A 170 -7.88 12.11 6.76
CA ASP A 170 -7.34 13.08 5.82
C ASP A 170 -6.04 13.76 6.32
N GLU A 171 -5.55 13.38 7.50
CA GLU A 171 -4.27 13.83 8.05
C GLU A 171 -3.15 12.82 7.76
N ASP A 172 -1.91 13.32 7.70
CA ASP A 172 -0.73 12.45 7.60
C ASP A 172 -0.42 11.85 8.97
N ALA A 173 -0.55 10.52 9.09
CA ALA A 173 -0.17 9.84 10.32
C ALA A 173 1.36 9.83 10.51
N PRO A 174 1.85 9.88 11.75
CA PRO A 174 3.26 9.66 12.04
C PRO A 174 3.64 8.22 11.67
N PRO A 175 4.76 8.02 10.99
CA PRO A 175 5.22 6.69 10.62
C PRO A 175 5.79 5.96 11.82
N LEU A 176 5.64 4.64 11.80
CA LEU A 176 6.33 3.73 12.70
C LEU A 176 7.74 3.49 12.18
N LEU A 177 8.73 3.58 13.07
CA LEU A 177 10.11 3.25 12.76
C LEU A 177 10.25 1.73 12.61
N VAL A 178 10.83 1.30 11.49
CA VAL A 178 11.07 -0.11 11.19
C VAL A 178 12.54 -0.30 10.85
N PRO A 179 13.21 -1.34 11.40
CA PRO A 179 14.59 -1.62 11.07
C PRO A 179 14.80 -1.75 9.57
N GLY A 180 15.91 -1.20 9.08
CA GLY A 180 16.20 -1.13 7.65
C GLY A 180 16.07 -2.47 6.89
N PRO A 181 16.67 -3.58 7.38
CA PRO A 181 16.54 -4.88 6.70
C PRO A 181 15.07 -5.30 6.48
N LEU A 182 14.21 -5.09 7.49
CA LEU A 182 12.80 -5.45 7.41
C LEU A 182 12.02 -4.54 6.45
N LEU A 183 12.35 -3.24 6.41
CA LEU A 183 11.75 -2.32 5.43
C LEU A 183 12.10 -2.74 3.99
N PHE A 184 13.34 -3.18 3.77
CA PHE A 184 13.77 -3.69 2.46
C PHE A 184 13.03 -4.97 2.06
N ASP A 185 12.82 -5.90 2.99
CA ASP A 185 12.03 -7.10 2.74
C ASP A 185 10.58 -6.78 2.35
N LEU A 186 9.96 -5.76 2.97
CA LEU A 186 8.63 -5.26 2.60
C LEU A 186 8.63 -4.69 1.16
N VAL A 187 9.63 -3.90 0.79
CA VAL A 187 9.75 -3.31 -0.55
C VAL A 187 9.96 -4.40 -1.62
N LEU A 188 10.74 -5.44 -1.31
CA LEU A 188 10.98 -6.54 -2.24
C LEU A 188 9.87 -7.58 -2.27
N GLY A 189 8.94 -7.55 -1.31
CA GLY A 189 7.89 -8.55 -1.22
C GLY A 189 8.28 -9.87 -0.57
N ASN A 190 9.40 -9.87 0.14
CA ASN A 190 9.92 -11.05 0.83
C ASN A 190 9.37 -11.18 2.27
N VAL A 191 8.27 -10.49 2.56
CA VAL A 191 7.65 -10.45 3.89
C VAL A 191 6.75 -11.67 4.13
N SER A 192 6.83 -12.25 5.33
CA SER A 192 5.91 -13.30 5.77
C SER A 192 4.62 -12.71 6.36
N ILE A 193 3.53 -13.49 6.33
CA ILE A 193 2.25 -13.09 6.95
C ILE A 193 2.44 -12.75 8.43
N GLU A 194 3.22 -13.56 9.15
CA GLU A 194 3.48 -13.36 10.58
C GLU A 194 4.24 -12.07 10.84
N GLN A 195 5.19 -11.71 9.98
CA GLN A 195 5.94 -10.45 10.07
C GLN A 195 5.02 -9.25 9.81
N PHE A 196 4.19 -9.33 8.77
CA PHE A 196 3.21 -8.30 8.46
C PHE A 196 2.21 -8.11 9.60
N ASP A 197 1.63 -9.20 10.12
CA ASP A 197 0.68 -9.16 11.22
C ASP A 197 1.35 -8.67 12.50
N ALA A 198 2.59 -9.07 12.79
CA ALA A 198 3.32 -8.52 13.93
C ALA A 198 3.50 -7.01 13.83
N LEU A 199 3.86 -6.48 12.65
CA LEU A 199 3.94 -5.05 12.41
C LEU A 199 2.57 -4.38 12.50
N MET A 200 1.52 -5.00 11.97
CA MET A 200 0.16 -4.44 11.99
C MET A 200 -0.55 -4.57 13.34
N GLU A 201 -0.17 -5.49 14.22
CA GLU A 201 -0.84 -5.75 15.49
C GLU A 201 -0.06 -5.15 16.66
N LYS A 202 1.25 -5.39 16.75
CA LYS A 202 2.09 -4.97 17.89
C LYS A 202 2.51 -3.52 17.86
N SER A 203 2.34 -2.84 16.74
CA SER A 203 2.62 -1.40 16.68
C SER A 203 1.61 -0.62 17.51
N ALA A 204 2.01 -0.29 18.74
CA ALA A 204 1.47 0.90 19.37
C ALA A 204 1.75 2.07 18.41
N PRO A 205 0.79 2.97 18.16
CA PRO A 205 0.98 4.05 17.18
C PRO A 205 2.12 5.01 17.55
N TRP A 206 2.67 4.86 18.76
CA TRP A 206 3.77 5.63 19.30
C TRP A 206 4.51 4.74 20.29
N ASN A 207 5.84 4.69 20.21
CA ASN A 207 6.68 4.36 21.35
C ASN A 207 7.03 5.66 22.12
N TRP A 208 7.65 5.55 23.30
CA TRP A 208 7.98 6.72 24.11
C TRP A 208 8.97 7.67 23.42
N LYS A 209 9.91 7.15 22.62
CA LYS A 209 10.83 7.98 21.83
C LYS A 209 10.10 8.75 20.73
N ASP A 210 9.06 8.19 20.12
CA ASP A 210 8.24 8.89 19.12
C ASP A 210 7.50 10.08 19.75
N VAL A 211 7.00 9.89 20.98
CA VAL A 211 6.38 10.95 21.78
C VAL A 211 7.41 12.05 22.12
N GLU A 212 8.62 11.69 22.52
CA GLU A 212 9.71 12.65 22.79
C GLU A 212 10.13 13.43 21.54
N ALA A 213 10.26 12.75 20.39
CA ALA A 213 10.60 13.37 19.12
C ALA A 213 9.51 14.35 18.65
N LEU A 214 8.24 13.95 18.78
CA LEU A 214 7.10 14.81 18.47
C LEU A 214 7.06 16.03 19.39
N ALA A 215 7.22 15.82 20.70
CA ALA A 215 7.25 16.90 21.69
C ALA A 215 8.36 17.91 21.37
N ARG A 216 9.58 17.42 21.10
CA ARG A 216 10.71 18.27 20.72
C ARG A 216 10.44 19.06 19.44
N LYS A 217 9.83 18.44 18.42
CA LYS A 217 9.43 19.10 17.17
C LYS A 217 8.37 20.19 17.39
N MET A 218 7.49 19.99 18.36
CA MET A 218 6.48 20.96 18.77
C MET A 218 6.99 22.01 19.77
N GLY A 219 8.29 21.99 20.12
CA GLY A 219 8.89 22.91 21.08
C GLY A 219 8.52 22.63 22.54
N LEU A 220 7.95 21.46 22.82
CA LEU A 220 7.54 21.04 24.15
C LEU A 220 8.70 20.36 24.89
N SER A 221 8.82 20.68 26.17
CA SER A 221 9.71 20.03 27.11
C SER A 221 9.13 18.70 27.61
N ALA A 222 10.00 17.78 28.02
CA ALA A 222 9.56 16.51 28.63
C ALA A 222 8.67 16.71 29.86
N ARG A 223 8.84 17.82 30.58
CA ARG A 223 8.00 18.19 31.73
C ARG A 223 6.58 18.54 31.31
N GLU A 224 6.40 19.34 30.25
CA GLU A 224 5.07 19.71 29.74
C GLU A 224 4.31 18.47 29.24
N VAL A 225 5.00 17.55 28.57
CA VAL A 225 4.42 16.26 28.15
C VAL A 225 3.96 15.44 29.36
N ALA A 226 4.78 15.34 30.41
CA ALA A 226 4.44 14.60 31.62
C ALA A 226 3.26 15.22 32.37
N GLU A 227 3.19 16.55 32.46
CA GLU A 227 2.07 17.28 33.06
C GLU A 227 0.77 17.03 32.27
N MET A 228 0.80 17.09 30.93
CA MET A 228 -0.35 16.78 30.07
C MET A 228 -0.87 15.34 30.22
N ILE A 229 0.03 14.36 30.39
CA ILE A 229 -0.34 12.94 30.60
C ILE A 229 -0.95 12.75 31.99
N ARG A 230 -0.37 13.37 33.02
CA ARG A 230 -0.85 13.29 34.40
C ARG A 230 -2.27 13.87 34.52
N ASP A 231 -2.49 15.04 33.93
CA ASP A 231 -3.76 15.77 34.06
C ASP A 231 -4.92 15.08 33.29
N ARG A 232 -4.60 14.23 32.29
CA ARG A 232 -5.56 13.34 31.61
C ARG A 232 -6.05 12.18 32.45
N ARG A 233 -5.27 11.67 33.43
CA ARG A 233 -5.68 10.57 34.32
C ARG A 233 -6.58 11.04 35.46
N SER A 234 -6.66 12.34 35.70
CA SER A 234 -7.50 12.98 36.72
C SER A 234 -8.90 13.38 36.23
N ARG A 235 -9.27 12.99 35.00
CA ARG A 235 -10.63 13.08 34.45
C ARG A 235 -11.15 11.68 34.16
#